data_AF-A0A183PB21-F1
#
_entry.id   AF-A0A183PB21-F1
#
_cell.length_a   1.000
_cell.length_b   1.000
_cell.length_c   1.000
_cell.angle_alpha   90.00
_cell.angle_beta   90.00
_cell.angle_gamma   90.00
#
_symmetry.space_group_name_H-M   'P 1'
#
loop_
_entity.id
_entity.type
_entity.pdbx_description
1 polymer ?
#
loop_
_entity_poly.entity_id
_entity_poly.type
_entity_poly.pdbx_seq_one_letter_code
_entity_poly.pdbx_strand_id
1 'polypeptide(L)'
;MNSNCYNDRETDTNIHNNNLNEMNNQNTNKVEHFQPIFPYICEYCQIGFVQQALYCLHMGMHCVNNPLKCNMCAQTCLDVYDFIGHTMHF
;
A
#
# COMPACT_ATOMS: atom_id res chain seq x y z
N MET A 1 14.89 13.00 20.88
CA MET A 1 14.78 11.53 20.78
C MET A 1 13.96 11.22 19.53
N ASN A 2 14.55 11.37 18.33
CA ASN A 2 13.88 11.03 17.08
C ASN A 2 14.28 9.60 16.72
N SER A 3 13.49 8.64 17.20
CA SER A 3 13.64 7.23 16.88
C SER A 3 12.99 6.94 15.53
N ASN A 4 13.55 7.51 14.46
CA ASN A 4 13.19 7.13 13.09
C ASN A 4 13.63 5.67 12.91
N CYS A 5 12.69 4.80 12.53
CA CYS A 5 12.94 3.35 12.45
C CYS A 5 13.72 2.93 11.19
N TYR A 6 14.32 3.88 10.49
CA TYR A 6 15.23 3.66 9.39
C TYR A 6 16.64 3.49 9.94
N ASN A 7 16.99 2.24 10.25
CA ASN A 7 18.36 1.77 10.09
C ASN A 7 18.27 0.47 9.29
N ASP A 8 18.96 0.46 8.14
CA ASP A 8 19.36 -0.73 7.38
C ASP A 8 18.28 -1.49 6.58
N ARG A 9 17.55 -0.78 5.72
CA ARG A 9 17.10 -1.39 4.47
C ARG A 9 17.89 -0.76 3.33
N GLU A 10 18.93 -1.45 2.89
CA GLU A 10 19.34 -1.38 1.49
C GLU A 10 18.05 -1.44 0.68
N THR A 11 17.84 -0.47 -0.20
CA THR A 11 16.69 -0.48 -1.08
C THR A 11 16.83 -1.73 -1.93
N ASP A 12 16.26 -2.84 -1.49
CA ASP A 12 15.77 -3.88 -2.36
C ASP A 12 14.63 -3.23 -3.13
N THR A 13 15.01 -2.41 -4.10
CA THR A 13 14.28 -2.19 -5.32
C THR A 13 14.17 -3.55 -5.99
N ASN A 14 13.35 -4.44 -5.40
CA ASN A 14 12.57 -5.36 -6.17
C ASN A 14 11.52 -4.51 -6.89
N ILE A 15 12.03 -3.72 -7.84
CA ILE A 15 11.30 -3.31 -9.02
C ILE A 15 10.89 -4.65 -9.61
N HIS A 16 9.66 -5.05 -9.32
CA HIS A 16 8.99 -6.01 -10.14
C HIS A 16 8.83 -5.35 -11.51
N ASN A 17 9.89 -5.46 -12.31
CA ASN A 17 9.90 -5.17 -13.73
C ASN A 17 8.99 -6.22 -14.35
N ASN A 18 7.70 -5.92 -14.44
CA ASN A 18 6.83 -6.69 -15.30
C ASN A 18 6.05 -5.75 -16.19
N ASN A 19 6.59 -5.67 -17.41
CA ASN A 19 5.91 -5.35 -18.65
C ASN A 19 4.39 -5.56 -18.54
N LEU A 20 3.64 -4.47 -18.49
CA LEU A 20 2.22 -4.51 -18.80
C LEU A 20 2.09 -4.67 -20.32
N ASN A 21 2.26 -5.92 -20.77
CA ASN A 21 1.84 -6.35 -22.08
C ASN A 21 0.33 -6.20 -22.21
N GLU A 22 -0.05 -5.72 -23.38
CA GLU A 22 -1.40 -5.41 -23.82
C GLU A 22 -2.42 -6.55 -23.71
N MET A 23 -3.67 -6.12 -23.51
CA MET A 23 -4.94 -6.67 -24.01
C MET A 23 -5.39 -8.07 -23.56
N ASN A 24 -6.61 -8.13 -23.03
CA ASN A 24 -7.56 -9.16 -23.43
C ASN A 24 -8.98 -8.57 -23.58
N ASN A 25 -9.40 -8.50 -24.83
CA ASN A 25 -10.76 -8.24 -25.29
C ASN A 25 -11.63 -9.47 -24.99
N GLN A 26 -12.65 -9.32 -24.14
CA GLN A 26 -13.81 -10.21 -24.18
C GLN A 26 -15.09 -9.38 -24.08
N ASN A 27 -15.66 -9.16 -25.25
CA ASN A 27 -16.97 -8.57 -25.49
C ASN A 27 -18.06 -9.47 -24.87
N THR A 28 -18.64 -9.08 -23.73
CA THR A 28 -19.90 -9.65 -23.24
C THR A 28 -20.81 -8.55 -22.71
N ASN A 29 -21.94 -8.34 -23.39
CA ASN A 29 -23.07 -7.52 -22.92
C ASN A 29 -23.61 -8.07 -21.60
N LYS A 30 -23.16 -7.52 -20.46
CA LYS A 30 -23.77 -7.69 -19.14
C LYS A 30 -23.57 -6.39 -18.38
N VAL A 31 -24.63 -5.88 -17.74
CA VAL A 31 -24.64 -4.65 -16.95
C VAL A 31 -23.38 -4.60 -16.06
N GLU A 32 -22.45 -3.70 -16.39
CA GLU A 32 -21.18 -3.57 -15.69
C GLU A 32 -21.44 -2.98 -14.31
N HIS A 33 -21.52 -3.84 -13.30
CA HIS A 33 -21.17 -3.41 -11.96
C HIS A 33 -19.67 -3.08 -12.00
N PHE A 34 -19.33 -1.80 -12.05
CA PHE A 34 -17.96 -1.30 -12.05
C PHE A 34 -17.32 -1.62 -10.69
N GLN A 35 -16.90 -2.87 -10.49
CA GLN A 35 -16.08 -3.26 -9.35
C GLN A 35 -14.69 -2.69 -9.61
N PRO A 36 -14.20 -1.73 -8.80
CA PRO A 36 -12.85 -1.24 -8.96
C PRO A 36 -11.90 -2.41 -8.74
N ILE A 37 -11.14 -2.77 -9.78
CA ILE A 37 -10.06 -3.72 -9.64
C ILE A 37 -8.93 -2.98 -8.92
N PHE A 38 -8.51 -3.50 -7.77
CA PHE A 38 -7.38 -2.97 -6.99
C PHE A 38 -6.14 -3.82 -7.26
N PRO A 39 -5.33 -3.50 -8.30
CA PRO A 39 -4.14 -4.28 -8.62
C PRO A 39 -3.06 -4.23 -7.53
N TYR A 40 -3.10 -3.25 -6.63
CA TYR A 40 -2.12 -3.08 -5.57
C TYR A 40 -2.78 -3.25 -4.20
N ILE A 41 -2.50 -4.34 -3.50
CA ILE A 41 -3.06 -4.64 -2.18
C ILE A 41 -1.95 -4.62 -1.14
N CYS A 42 -2.16 -3.90 -0.04
CA CYS A 42 -1.26 -3.93 1.10
C CYS A 42 -1.33 -5.28 1.83
N GLU A 43 -0.21 -5.95 2.00
CA GLU A 43 -0.15 -7.23 2.71
C GLU A 43 -0.45 -7.10 4.22
N TYR A 44 -0.19 -5.94 4.82
CA TYR A 44 -0.36 -5.72 6.26
C TYR A 44 -1.78 -5.32 6.66
N CYS A 45 -2.43 -4.46 5.87
CA CYS A 45 -3.76 -3.92 6.19
C CYS A 45 -4.85 -4.30 5.18
N GLN A 46 -4.50 -5.01 4.10
CA GLN A 46 -5.42 -5.49 3.07
C GLN A 46 -6.21 -4.40 2.33
N ILE A 47 -5.72 -3.15 2.36
CA ILE A 47 -6.27 -2.06 1.56
C ILE A 47 -5.83 -2.20 0.11
N GLY A 48 -6.80 -2.13 -0.80
CA GLY A 48 -6.59 -2.09 -2.24
C GLY A 48 -6.46 -0.66 -2.79
N PHE A 49 -5.52 -0.46 -3.71
CA PHE A 49 -5.28 0.78 -4.43
C PHE A 49 -5.37 0.54 -5.94
N VAL A 50 -6.01 1.48 -6.63
CA VAL A 50 -6.09 1.47 -8.10
C VAL A 50 -4.77 1.98 -8.71
N GLN A 51 -4.09 2.89 -8.01
CA GLN A 51 -2.88 3.55 -8.49
C GLN A 51 -1.65 3.10 -7.70
N GLN A 52 -0.57 2.81 -8.41
CA GLN A 52 0.71 2.40 -7.81
C GLN A 52 1.28 3.49 -6.90
N ALA A 53 1.17 4.78 -7.28
CA ALA A 53 1.70 5.88 -6.50
C ALA A 53 1.08 5.96 -5.09
N LEU A 54 -0.23 5.73 -4.97
CA LEU A 54 -0.93 5.70 -3.68
C LEU A 54 -0.50 4.50 -2.84
N TYR A 55 -0.31 3.34 -3.47
CA TYR A 55 0.22 2.15 -2.80
C TYR A 55 1.64 2.39 -2.26
N CYS A 56 2.54 2.98 -3.06
CA CYS A 56 3.90 3.31 -2.63
C CYS A 56 3.92 4.32 -1.48
N LEU A 57 3.11 5.37 -1.55
CA LEU A 57 2.96 6.35 -0.46
C LEU A 57 2.48 5.66 0.83
N HIS A 58 1.48 4.78 0.70
CA HIS A 58 0.94 4.00 1.81
C HIS A 58 1.98 3.08 2.44
N MET A 59 2.74 2.34 1.63
CA MET A 59 3.84 1.49 2.11
C MET A 59 4.92 2.27 2.85
N GLY A 60 5.19 3.51 2.44
CA GLY A 60 6.14 4.40 3.14
C GLY A 60 5.72 4.80 4.56
N MET A 61 4.44 4.62 4.93
CA MET A 61 3.94 4.91 6.27
C MET A 61 4.11 3.74 7.23
N HIS A 62 4.24 2.51 6.73
CA HIS A 62 4.54 1.35 7.55
C HIS A 62 6.01 1.36 7.99
N CYS A 63 6.26 1.05 9.24
CA CYS A 63 7.61 0.75 9.71
C CYS A 63 7.97 -0.71 9.37
N VAL A 64 9.17 -0.93 8.84
CA VAL A 64 9.70 -2.25 8.44
C VAL A 64 9.64 -3.26 9.59
N ASN A 65 9.94 -2.82 10.80
CA ASN A 65 10.03 -3.69 11.97
C ASN A 65 8.69 -3.84 12.71
N ASN A 66 7.71 -2.98 12.41
CA ASN A 66 6.39 -3.02 13.01
C ASN A 66 5.39 -2.33 12.08
N PRO A 67 4.57 -3.09 11.33
CA PRO A 67 3.62 -2.52 10.39
C PRO A 67 2.60 -1.55 11.04
N LEU A 68 2.28 -1.71 12.32
CA LEU A 68 1.35 -0.81 13.01
C LEU A 68 2.03 0.42 13.61
N LYS A 69 3.35 0.55 13.45
CA LYS A 69 4.09 1.75 13.83
C LYS A 69 4.23 2.67 12.63
N CYS A 70 3.69 3.88 12.75
CA CYS A 70 3.81 4.90 11.73
C CYS A 70 5.26 5.35 11.58
N ASN A 71 5.77 5.30 10.36
CA ASN A 71 7.12 5.73 10.04
C ASN A 71 7.31 7.26 10.14
N MET A 72 6.24 8.04 9.98
CA MET A 72 6.30 9.51 9.98
C MET A 72 6.36 10.12 11.39
N CYS A 73 5.62 9.55 12.35
CA CYS A 73 5.52 10.11 13.70
C CYS A 73 5.93 9.13 14.81
N ALA A 74 6.33 7.91 14.44
CA ALA A 74 6.67 6.81 15.35
C ALA A 74 5.53 6.34 16.29
N GLN A 75 4.30 6.82 16.11
CA GLN A 75 3.12 6.34 16.84
C GLN A 75 2.89 4.86 16.55
N THR A 76 2.70 4.07 17.59
CA THR A 76 2.26 2.68 17.45
C THR A 76 0.76 2.64 17.63
N CYS A 77 0.05 2.13 16.63
CA CYS A 77 -1.40 1.91 16.67
C CYS A 77 -1.69 0.53 17.29
N LEU A 78 -2.86 0.38 17.90
CA LEU A 78 -3.24 -0.87 18.56
C LEU A 78 -3.64 -1.93 17.54
N ASP A 79 -4.30 -1.51 16.47
CA ASP A 79 -4.72 -2.37 15.39
C ASP A 79 -4.66 -1.66 14.01
N VAL A 80 -5.13 -2.38 12.99
CA VAL A 80 -5.14 -1.91 11.61
C VAL A 80 -6.11 -0.75 11.40
N TYR A 81 -7.26 -0.72 12.07
CA TYR A 81 -8.25 0.36 11.91
C TYR A 81 -7.73 1.66 12.50
N ASP A 82 -7.09 1.59 13.67
CA ASP A 82 -6.39 2.71 14.29
C ASP A 82 -5.27 3.25 13.39
N PHE A 83 -4.52 2.35 12.74
CA PHE A 83 -3.46 2.74 11.82
C PHE A 83 -3.99 3.39 10.55
N ILE A 84 -5.08 2.88 9.99
CA ILE A 84 -5.73 3.45 8.81
C ILE A 84 -6.23 4.86 9.12
N GLY A 85 -6.96 5.05 10.22
CA GLY A 85 -7.41 6.38 10.65
C GLY A 85 -6.26 7.34 10.91
N HIS A 86 -5.15 6.84 11.44
CA HIS A 86 -3.94 7.62 11.68
C HIS A 86 -3.25 8.08 10.37
N THR A 87 -3.25 7.24 9.34
CA THR A 87 -2.51 7.47 8.10
C THR A 87 -3.32 8.11 6.98
N MET A 88 -4.65 8.05 7.05
CA MET A 88 -5.57 8.57 6.03
C MET A 88 -6.17 9.95 6.37
N HIS A 89 -5.84 10.52 7.53
CA HIS A 89 -6.17 11.93 7.84
C HIS A 89 -5.14 12.87 7.16
N PHE A 90 -5.59 13.57 6.12
CA PHE A 90 -4.94 14.78 5.59
C PHE A 90 -5.54 16.02 6.24
#